data_AF-A0A6B3NAU5-F1
#
_entry.id   AF-A0A6B3NAU5-F1
#
_cell.length_a   1.000
_cell.length_b   1.000
_cell.length_c   1.000
_cell.angle_alpha   90.00
_cell.angle_beta   90.00
_cell.angle_gamma   90.00
#
_symmetry.space_group_name_H-M   'P 1'
#
loop_
_entity.id
_entity.type
_entity.pdbx_description
1 polymer ?
#
loop_
_entity_poly.entity_id
_entity_poly.type
_entity_poly.pdbx_seq_one_letter_code
_entity_poly.pdbx_strand_id
1 'polypeptide(L)'
;MKKLLKLTFKNQKTALALQINESVDLSTVLDQMELQCTHPVIVVVGGASLMSDESLARLRLLFVEVIAPLAQQLGAFVVDGGTDAGVMRMMGQARAEIGGTFPLIGIAPVDKIALPGCPHSPVADTLLEPNHTHFVLIPGDSWGDESPWLSRVATALAKGAPSVTILVNGGEIALLDVSENVKAGRQVVVLAGSGRLADEITRAVRYPEQKARECISQLLQKGHLTLFDLSERLTHLSKILNQKLTGRGCDDART
;
A
#
# COMPACT_ATOMS: atom_id res chain seq x y z
N MET A 1 -1.04 23.68 -9.19
CA MET A 1 -1.54 24.43 -8.01
C MET A 1 -1.77 23.40 -6.91
N LYS A 2 -1.17 23.57 -5.73
CA LYS A 2 -1.44 22.71 -4.57
C LYS A 2 -2.72 23.20 -3.91
N LYS A 3 -3.80 22.42 -3.90
CA LYS A 3 -5.05 22.78 -3.21
C LYS A 3 -5.29 21.80 -2.07
N LEU A 4 -5.22 22.30 -0.83
CA LEU A 4 -5.61 21.53 0.35
C LEU A 4 -7.13 21.54 0.48
N LEU A 5 -7.69 20.35 0.64
CA LEU A 5 -9.11 20.07 0.71
C LEU A 5 -9.37 19.30 2.00
N LYS A 6 -10.44 19.64 2.70
CA LYS A 6 -10.98 18.78 3.76
C LYS A 6 -12.15 18.01 3.17
N LEU A 7 -11.97 16.70 2.99
CA LEU A 7 -13.03 15.81 2.53
C LEU A 7 -13.88 15.39 3.74
N THR A 8 -15.19 15.36 3.57
CA THR A 8 -16.14 14.83 4.56
C THR A 8 -16.93 13.71 3.92
N PHE A 9 -16.84 12.51 4.49
CA PHE A 9 -17.48 11.31 3.97
C PHE A 9 -18.88 11.11 4.59
N LYS A 10 -19.68 10.21 4.00
CA LYS A 10 -21.03 9.87 4.48
C LYS A 10 -21.04 9.36 5.92
N ASN A 11 -19.94 8.74 6.37
CA ASN A 11 -19.76 8.26 7.75
C ASN A 11 -19.29 9.36 8.72
N GLN A 12 -19.33 10.63 8.32
CA GLN A 12 -18.86 11.81 9.08
C GLN A 12 -17.36 11.86 9.37
N LYS A 13 -16.59 10.88 8.90
CA LYS A 13 -15.13 10.96 8.96
C LYS A 13 -14.63 12.01 7.97
N THR A 14 -13.48 12.60 8.30
CA THR A 14 -12.84 13.61 7.47
C THR A 14 -11.42 13.21 7.13
N ALA A 15 -10.98 13.59 5.93
CA ALA A 15 -9.60 13.40 5.48
C ALA A 15 -9.03 14.70 4.91
N LEU A 16 -7.72 14.89 5.05
CA LEU A 16 -6.99 15.95 4.35
C LEU A 16 -6.57 15.44 2.98
N ALA A 17 -7.02 16.11 1.91
CA ALA A 17 -6.64 15.78 0.56
C ALA A 17 -5.83 16.92 -0.05
N LEU A 18 -4.69 16.61 -0.67
CA LEU A 18 -3.92 17.57 -1.45
C LEU A 18 -3.93 17.16 -2.92
N GLN A 19 -4.47 18.04 -3.76
CA GLN A 19 -4.34 17.90 -5.21
C GLN A 19 -3.00 18.49 -5.65
N ILE A 20 -2.20 17.69 -6.35
CA ILE A 20 -0.86 18.06 -6.82
C ILE A 20 -0.81 18.11 -8.36
N ASN A 21 0.22 18.77 -8.89
CA ASN A 21 0.58 18.77 -10.31
C ASN A 21 1.94 18.09 -10.51
N GLU A 22 2.34 17.85 -11.77
CA GLU A 22 3.52 17.04 -12.11
C GLU A 22 4.85 17.51 -11.47
N SER A 23 5.04 18.83 -11.31
CA SER A 23 6.23 19.42 -10.69
C SER A 23 5.94 19.87 -9.26
N VAL A 24 6.04 18.95 -8.30
CA VAL A 24 5.79 19.24 -6.89
C VAL A 24 6.91 18.73 -6.00
N ASP A 25 7.40 19.63 -5.13
CA ASP A 25 8.20 19.24 -3.97
C ASP A 25 7.32 18.52 -2.94
N LEU A 26 7.58 17.23 -2.77
CA LEU A 26 6.86 16.34 -1.86
C LEU A 26 7.10 16.70 -0.40
N SER A 27 8.25 17.28 -0.03
CA SER A 27 8.51 17.69 1.35
C SER A 27 7.45 18.70 1.80
N THR A 28 7.25 19.75 1.00
CA THR A 28 6.21 20.76 1.23
C THR A 28 4.80 20.18 1.22
N VAL A 29 4.53 19.13 0.43
CA VAL A 29 3.21 18.45 0.43
C VAL A 29 2.96 17.78 1.77
N LEU A 30 3.92 16.97 2.21
CA LEU A 30 3.82 16.24 3.47
C LEU A 30 3.77 17.19 4.67
N ASP A 31 4.47 18.32 4.59
CA ASP A 31 4.47 19.35 5.61
C ASP A 31 3.10 20.00 5.79
N GLN A 32 2.39 20.29 4.69
CA GLN A 32 1.02 20.82 4.70
C GLN A 32 -0.01 19.81 5.23
N MET A 33 0.34 18.53 5.23
CA MET A 33 -0.49 17.44 5.73
C MET A 33 -0.09 17.02 7.15
N GLU A 34 0.80 17.76 7.81
CA GLU A 34 1.31 17.47 9.15
C GLU A 34 2.02 16.10 9.26
N LEU A 35 2.53 15.57 8.14
CA LEU A 35 3.23 14.29 8.03
C LEU A 35 4.76 14.47 8.11
N GLN A 36 5.24 15.20 9.11
CA GLN A 36 6.65 15.62 9.16
C GLN A 36 7.56 14.67 9.94
N CYS A 37 7.00 13.85 10.82
CA CYS A 37 7.75 12.91 11.64
C CYS A 37 8.30 11.75 10.82
N THR A 38 9.48 11.26 11.21
CA THR A 38 10.13 10.10 10.57
C THR A 38 9.59 8.83 11.23
N HIS A 39 8.78 8.07 10.50
CA HIS A 39 8.19 6.81 10.94
C HIS A 39 8.42 5.71 9.90
N PRO A 40 8.42 4.42 10.30
CA PRO A 40 8.40 3.33 9.35
C PRO A 40 7.20 3.44 8.40
N VAL A 41 7.37 2.98 7.17
CA VAL A 41 6.32 3.07 6.13
C VAL A 41 5.93 1.70 5.62
N ILE A 42 4.63 1.37 5.70
CA ILE A 42 4.04 0.19 5.10
C ILE A 42 3.33 0.61 3.83
N VAL A 43 3.72 0.02 2.71
CA VAL A 43 3.08 0.22 1.42
C VAL A 43 2.22 -1.01 1.11
N VAL A 44 0.93 -0.85 0.84
CA VAL A 44 0.03 -1.96 0.49
C VAL A 44 -0.38 -1.82 -0.98
N VAL A 45 -0.05 -2.82 -1.79
CA VAL A 45 -0.32 -2.80 -3.24
C VAL A 45 -0.93 -4.12 -3.69
N GLY A 46 -1.63 -4.08 -4.82
CA GLY A 46 -2.35 -5.22 -5.36
C GLY A 46 -3.86 -5.03 -5.34
N GLY A 47 -4.61 -6.13 -5.29
CA GLY A 47 -6.06 -6.02 -5.37
C GLY A 47 -6.79 -7.31 -5.08
N ALA A 48 -8.07 -7.22 -4.68
CA ALA A 48 -8.81 -8.39 -4.21
C ALA A 48 -9.62 -9.13 -5.29
N SER A 49 -9.56 -8.68 -6.54
CA SER A 49 -10.36 -9.27 -7.63
C SER A 49 -9.93 -10.71 -7.92
N LEU A 50 -10.92 -11.57 -8.23
CA LEU A 50 -10.72 -12.98 -8.58
C LEU A 50 -10.05 -13.84 -7.49
N MET A 51 -10.03 -13.37 -6.24
CA MET A 51 -9.63 -14.19 -5.10
C MET A 51 -10.76 -15.14 -4.69
N SER A 52 -10.40 -16.30 -4.14
CA SER A 52 -11.38 -17.17 -3.48
C SER A 52 -11.90 -16.53 -2.19
N ASP A 53 -13.12 -16.90 -1.78
CA ASP A 53 -13.72 -16.41 -0.53
C ASP A 53 -12.87 -16.75 0.69
N GLU A 54 -12.23 -17.92 0.70
CA GLU A 54 -11.29 -18.33 1.74
C GLU A 54 -10.08 -17.37 1.82
N SER A 55 -9.47 -17.07 0.68
CA SER A 55 -8.33 -16.15 0.62
C SER A 55 -8.74 -14.73 1.03
N LEU A 56 -9.93 -14.28 0.66
CA LEU A 56 -10.48 -12.99 1.07
C LEU A 56 -10.73 -12.93 2.58
N ALA A 57 -11.30 -13.98 3.17
CA ALA A 57 -11.50 -14.06 4.61
C ALA A 57 -10.17 -14.05 5.36
N ARG A 58 -9.19 -14.83 4.89
CA ARG A 58 -7.86 -14.88 5.47
C ARG A 58 -7.12 -13.54 5.36
N LEU A 59 -7.25 -12.86 4.23
CA LEU A 59 -6.68 -11.54 4.00
C LEU A 59 -7.31 -10.48 4.91
N ARG A 60 -8.63 -10.52 5.15
CA ARG A 60 -9.28 -9.62 6.12
C ARG A 60 -8.69 -9.78 7.52
N LEU A 61 -8.54 -11.02 7.99
CA LEU A 61 -7.91 -11.30 9.29
C LEU A 61 -6.47 -10.78 9.33
N LEU A 62 -5.70 -10.93 8.24
CA LEU A 62 -4.35 -10.40 8.15
C LEU A 62 -4.31 -8.87 8.32
N PHE A 63 -5.25 -8.13 7.72
CA PHE A 63 -5.31 -6.67 7.91
C PHE A 63 -5.68 -6.28 9.36
N VAL A 64 -6.67 -6.96 9.95
CA VAL A 64 -7.19 -6.64 11.30
C VAL A 64 -6.26 -7.11 12.42
N GLU A 65 -5.64 -8.28 12.29
CA GLU A 65 -4.84 -8.91 13.35
C GLU A 65 -3.34 -8.61 13.22
N VAL A 66 -2.85 -8.23 12.04
CA VAL A 66 -1.41 -8.02 11.81
C VAL A 66 -1.10 -6.62 11.32
N ILE A 67 -1.55 -6.23 10.13
CA ILE A 67 -1.06 -4.99 9.50
C ILE A 67 -1.52 -3.76 10.29
N ALA A 68 -2.81 -3.63 10.59
CA ALA A 68 -3.32 -2.46 11.31
C ALA A 68 -2.76 -2.37 12.74
N PRO A 69 -2.72 -3.45 13.55
CA PRO A 69 -2.11 -3.39 14.88
C PRO A 69 -0.63 -3.05 14.84
N LEU A 70 0.13 -3.60 13.89
CA LEU A 70 1.55 -3.30 13.75
C LEU A 70 1.78 -1.83 13.35
N ALA A 71 0.98 -1.31 12.42
CA ALA A 71 1.03 0.09 12.05
C ALA A 71 0.73 1.00 13.25
N GLN A 72 -0.30 0.66 14.04
CA GLN A 72 -0.64 1.38 15.26
C GLN A 72 0.48 1.34 16.30
N GLN A 73 1.06 0.16 16.55
CA GLN A 73 2.10 -0.05 17.55
C GLN A 73 3.38 0.73 17.20
N LEU A 74 3.77 0.75 15.93
CA LEU A 74 4.99 1.41 15.47
C LEU A 74 4.78 2.90 15.14
N GLY A 75 3.54 3.38 15.18
CA GLY A 75 3.17 4.70 14.65
C GLY A 75 3.50 4.82 13.15
N ALA A 76 3.46 3.70 12.42
CA ALA A 76 3.86 3.65 11.02
C ALA A 76 2.87 4.42 10.12
N PHE A 77 3.37 4.96 9.03
CA PHE A 77 2.51 5.47 7.96
C PHE A 77 2.15 4.34 7.00
N VAL A 78 0.88 4.23 6.66
CA VAL A 78 0.39 3.26 5.68
C VAL A 78 0.03 3.99 4.38
N VAL A 79 0.54 3.50 3.25
CA VAL A 79 0.33 4.10 1.93
C VAL A 79 -0.26 3.06 0.97
N ASP A 80 -1.37 3.40 0.31
CA ASP A 80 -2.01 2.56 -0.72
C ASP A 80 -2.71 3.42 -1.79
N GLY A 81 -3.56 2.81 -2.63
CA GLY A 81 -4.31 3.47 -3.71
C GLY A 81 -5.55 4.28 -3.28
N GLY A 82 -5.95 4.26 -2.02
CA GLY A 82 -7.01 5.10 -1.45
C GLY A 82 -8.46 4.83 -1.88
N THR A 83 -8.70 3.93 -2.83
CA THR A 83 -10.05 3.69 -3.35
C THR A 83 -10.87 2.78 -2.44
N ASP A 84 -12.19 2.94 -2.44
CA ASP A 84 -13.12 2.05 -1.73
C ASP A 84 -13.30 0.75 -2.52
N ALA A 85 -12.20 0.02 -2.72
CA ALA A 85 -12.19 -1.25 -3.42
C ALA A 85 -11.02 -2.12 -2.95
N GLY A 86 -11.20 -3.43 -3.08
CA GLY A 86 -10.13 -4.40 -2.87
C GLY A 86 -9.38 -4.25 -1.54
N VAL A 87 -8.05 -4.22 -1.62
CA VAL A 87 -7.16 -4.21 -0.44
C VAL A 87 -7.18 -2.87 0.29
N MET A 88 -7.38 -1.75 -0.43
CA MET A 88 -7.51 -0.42 0.16
C MET A 88 -8.73 -0.33 1.07
N ARG A 89 -9.89 -0.87 0.62
CA ARG A 89 -11.09 -1.03 1.47
C ARG A 89 -10.79 -1.86 2.73
N MET A 90 -10.12 -3.00 2.59
CA MET A 90 -9.82 -3.86 3.73
C MET A 90 -8.88 -3.19 4.74
N MET A 91 -7.88 -2.45 4.27
CA MET A 91 -6.95 -1.70 5.11
C MET A 91 -7.68 -0.58 5.88
N GLY A 92 -8.53 0.19 5.19
CA GLY A 92 -9.36 1.21 5.82
C GLY A 92 -10.34 0.65 6.86
N GLN A 93 -11.01 -0.45 6.53
CA GLN A 93 -11.90 -1.17 7.46
C GLN A 93 -11.15 -1.67 8.68
N ALA A 94 -10.00 -2.33 8.50
CA ALA A 94 -9.19 -2.83 9.60
C ALA A 94 -8.70 -1.71 10.51
N ARG A 95 -8.24 -0.59 9.94
CA ARG A 95 -7.88 0.61 10.71
C ARG A 95 -9.06 1.08 11.57
N ALA A 96 -10.26 1.14 11.00
CA ALA A 96 -11.45 1.57 11.74
C ALA A 96 -11.85 0.58 12.84
N GLU A 97 -11.78 -0.72 12.55
CA GLU A 97 -12.16 -1.80 13.47
C GLU A 97 -11.29 -1.81 14.73
N ILE A 98 -9.98 -1.61 14.58
CA ILE A 98 -9.07 -1.57 15.74
C ILE A 98 -9.04 -0.21 16.46
N GLY A 99 -9.86 0.76 16.04
CA GLY A 99 -9.79 2.14 16.55
C GLY A 99 -8.47 2.84 16.23
N GLY A 100 -7.84 2.48 15.11
CA GLY A 100 -6.51 2.91 14.72
C GLY A 100 -6.44 4.41 14.44
N THR A 101 -5.34 5.01 14.90
CA THR A 101 -5.05 6.45 14.78
C THR A 101 -3.87 6.73 13.86
N PHE A 102 -3.11 5.71 13.46
CA PHE A 102 -2.00 5.85 12.52
C PHE A 102 -2.44 6.51 11.18
N PRO A 103 -1.58 7.31 10.54
CA PRO A 103 -1.87 7.86 9.23
C PRO A 103 -2.02 6.77 8.16
N LEU A 104 -3.17 6.79 7.48
CA LEU A 104 -3.46 6.00 6.29
C LEU A 104 -3.65 6.97 5.11
N ILE A 105 -2.76 6.87 4.13
CA ILE A 105 -2.58 7.80 3.01
C ILE A 105 -2.93 7.09 1.70
N GLY A 106 -3.96 7.58 1.02
CA GLY A 106 -4.38 7.08 -0.28
C GLY A 106 -3.82 7.94 -1.42
N ILE A 107 -3.33 7.31 -2.48
CA ILE A 107 -2.78 8.01 -3.64
C ILE A 107 -3.57 7.58 -4.86
N ALA A 108 -4.24 8.53 -5.52
CA ALA A 108 -5.16 8.21 -6.60
C ALA A 108 -5.17 9.29 -7.71
N PRO A 109 -5.32 8.88 -8.98
CA PRO A 109 -5.49 9.80 -10.10
C PRO A 109 -6.80 10.55 -9.97
N VAL A 110 -6.72 11.89 -9.98
CA VAL A 110 -7.86 12.77 -9.67
C VAL A 110 -9.03 12.61 -10.65
N ASP A 111 -8.75 12.28 -11.92
CA ASP A 111 -9.79 12.16 -12.95
C ASP A 111 -10.52 10.80 -12.92
N LYS A 112 -10.03 9.85 -12.10
CA LYS A 112 -10.67 8.54 -11.90
C LYS A 112 -11.58 8.48 -10.67
N ILE A 113 -11.44 9.42 -9.74
CA ILE A 113 -12.08 9.34 -8.42
C ILE A 113 -13.29 10.26 -8.27
N ALA A 114 -14.33 9.74 -7.65
CA ALA A 114 -15.47 10.53 -7.21
C ALA A 114 -15.18 11.16 -5.84
N LEU A 115 -15.04 12.49 -5.80
CA LEU A 115 -14.85 13.22 -4.55
C LEU A 115 -16.15 13.26 -3.73
N PRO A 116 -16.08 13.08 -2.39
CA PRO A 116 -17.24 13.18 -1.52
C PRO A 116 -17.95 14.53 -1.65
N GLY A 117 -19.27 14.52 -1.87
CA GLY A 117 -20.09 15.72 -2.00
C GLY A 117 -20.04 16.40 -3.36
N CYS A 118 -19.25 15.89 -4.32
CA CYS A 118 -19.28 16.33 -5.71
C CYS A 118 -20.26 15.47 -6.54
N PRO A 119 -20.90 16.03 -7.58
CA PRO A 119 -21.70 15.25 -8.50
C PRO A 119 -20.87 14.14 -9.15
N HIS A 120 -21.45 12.95 -9.31
CA HIS A 120 -20.80 11.85 -10.01
C HIS A 120 -20.57 12.22 -11.48
N SER A 121 -19.33 12.05 -11.95
CA SER A 121 -18.98 12.12 -13.36
C SER A 121 -18.94 10.70 -13.93
N PRO A 122 -19.44 10.44 -15.15
CA PRO A 122 -19.29 9.12 -15.79
C PRO A 122 -17.85 8.66 -15.95
N VAL A 123 -16.89 9.60 -15.92
CA VAL A 123 -15.44 9.33 -16.08
C VAL A 123 -14.77 9.01 -14.74
N ALA A 124 -15.31 9.56 -13.66
CA ALA A 124 -14.80 9.45 -12.29
C ALA A 124 -15.83 8.74 -11.41
N ASP A 125 -15.81 7.41 -11.46
CA ASP A 125 -16.82 6.53 -10.87
C ASP A 125 -16.38 5.84 -9.58
N THR A 126 -15.09 5.91 -9.27
CA THR A 126 -14.50 5.15 -8.16
C THR A 126 -14.48 6.00 -6.89
N LEU A 127 -15.16 5.53 -5.85
CA LEU A 127 -15.20 6.22 -4.56
C LEU A 127 -13.85 6.13 -3.84
N LEU A 128 -13.51 7.17 -3.09
CA LEU A 128 -12.44 7.11 -2.09
C LEU A 128 -12.90 6.35 -0.83
N GLU A 129 -11.98 5.63 -0.20
CA GLU A 129 -12.26 4.85 1.01
C GLU A 129 -12.38 5.77 2.24
N PRO A 130 -13.47 5.67 3.01
CA PRO A 130 -13.83 6.70 3.99
C PRO A 130 -13.12 6.61 5.35
N ASN A 131 -12.23 5.64 5.56
CA ASN A 131 -11.44 5.46 6.78
C ASN A 131 -9.98 5.91 6.63
N HIS A 132 -9.58 6.31 5.42
CA HIS A 132 -8.33 7.01 5.16
C HIS A 132 -8.32 8.37 5.82
N THR A 133 -7.13 8.78 6.27
CA THR A 133 -6.90 10.07 6.92
C THR A 133 -6.43 11.14 5.95
N HIS A 134 -5.76 10.71 4.88
CA HIS A 134 -5.03 11.57 3.99
C HIS A 134 -5.16 11.09 2.56
N PHE A 135 -5.19 12.01 1.60
CA PHE A 135 -5.15 11.71 0.18
C PHE A 135 -4.17 12.60 -0.57
N VAL A 136 -3.39 12.00 -1.48
CA VAL A 136 -2.61 12.73 -2.47
C VAL A 136 -3.23 12.47 -3.83
N LEU A 137 -3.87 13.50 -4.38
CA LEU A 137 -4.61 13.41 -5.64
C LEU A 137 -3.68 13.86 -6.77
N ILE A 138 -3.29 12.91 -7.62
CA ILE A 138 -2.25 13.09 -8.64
C ILE A 138 -2.89 13.37 -10.00
N PRO A 139 -2.19 14.10 -10.91
CA PRO A 139 -2.64 14.22 -12.28
C PRO A 139 -2.53 12.86 -12.97
N GLY A 140 -3.57 12.47 -13.71
CA GLY A 140 -3.65 11.18 -14.39
C GLY A 140 -5.10 10.82 -14.67
N ASP A 141 -5.32 10.17 -15.81
CA ASP A 141 -6.63 9.72 -16.29
C ASP A 141 -6.74 8.20 -16.37
N SER A 142 -5.67 7.50 -15.98
CA SER A 142 -5.51 6.07 -16.11
C SER A 142 -5.05 5.45 -14.78
N TRP A 143 -5.58 4.27 -14.46
CA TRP A 143 -5.08 3.50 -13.31
C TRP A 143 -3.65 3.02 -13.59
N GLY A 144 -2.76 3.24 -12.62
CA GLY A 144 -1.32 3.00 -12.75
C GLY A 144 -0.49 4.27 -12.92
N ASP A 145 -1.11 5.41 -13.27
CA ASP A 145 -0.42 6.72 -13.28
C ASP A 145 0.06 7.09 -11.86
N GLU A 146 -0.61 6.58 -10.83
CA GLU A 146 -0.26 6.75 -9.43
C GLU A 146 0.94 5.92 -8.98
N SER A 147 1.33 4.83 -9.68
CA SER A 147 2.37 3.90 -9.20
C SER A 147 3.72 4.58 -8.90
N PRO A 148 4.26 5.47 -9.77
CA PRO A 148 5.48 6.21 -9.46
C PRO A 148 5.30 7.18 -8.28
N TRP A 149 4.12 7.81 -8.17
CA TRP A 149 3.80 8.70 -7.05
C TRP A 149 3.70 7.96 -5.73
N LEU A 150 3.12 6.77 -5.74
CA LEU A 150 2.98 5.91 -4.57
C LEU A 150 4.35 5.55 -3.98
N SER A 151 5.28 5.09 -4.82
CA SER A 151 6.65 4.81 -4.38
C SER A 151 7.38 6.08 -3.89
N ARG A 152 7.23 7.21 -4.60
CA ARG A 152 7.88 8.48 -4.23
C ARG A 152 7.36 9.07 -2.92
N VAL A 153 6.05 9.09 -2.71
CA VAL A 153 5.41 9.56 -1.48
C VAL A 153 5.81 8.67 -0.32
N ALA A 154 5.78 7.34 -0.47
CA ALA A 154 6.25 6.41 0.55
C ALA A 154 7.73 6.64 0.92
N THR A 155 8.58 6.91 -0.07
CA THR A 155 10.01 7.23 0.15
C THR A 155 10.19 8.56 0.89
N ALA A 156 9.44 9.59 0.50
CA ALA A 156 9.48 10.90 1.14
C ALA A 156 8.95 10.86 2.58
N LEU A 157 7.92 10.05 2.84
CA LEU A 157 7.37 9.79 4.18
C LEU A 157 8.36 9.07 5.09
N ALA A 158 9.07 8.07 4.55
CA ALA A 158 10.00 7.27 5.32
C ALA A 158 11.19 8.10 5.84
N LYS A 159 11.67 9.10 5.09
CA LYS A 159 12.85 9.93 5.45
C LYS A 159 14.06 9.11 5.94
N GLY A 160 14.27 7.93 5.33
CA GLY A 160 15.34 6.99 5.69
C GLY A 160 14.98 5.95 6.76
N ALA A 161 13.79 6.04 7.39
CA ALA A 161 13.24 4.98 8.22
C ALA A 161 12.95 3.71 7.39
N PRO A 162 12.86 2.55 8.03
CA PRO A 162 12.55 1.31 7.33
C PRO A 162 11.19 1.36 6.63
N SER A 163 11.14 0.81 5.42
CA SER A 163 9.91 0.73 4.64
C SER A 163 9.77 -0.62 3.95
N VAL A 164 8.54 -1.13 3.94
CA VAL A 164 8.20 -2.43 3.35
C VAL A 164 6.97 -2.30 2.45
N THR A 165 6.98 -2.97 1.31
CA THR A 165 5.81 -3.15 0.46
C THR A 165 5.21 -4.52 0.72
N ILE A 166 3.89 -4.60 0.85
CA ILE A 166 3.13 -5.84 0.94
C ILE A 166 2.36 -5.97 -0.37
N LEU A 167 2.71 -6.98 -1.17
CA LEU A 167 2.01 -7.32 -2.41
C LEU A 167 0.96 -8.39 -2.14
N VAL A 168 -0.29 -8.07 -2.48
CA VAL A 168 -1.43 -8.98 -2.36
C VAL A 168 -2.09 -9.17 -3.71
N ASN A 169 -2.06 -10.40 -4.24
CA ASN A 169 -2.63 -10.74 -5.52
C ASN A 169 -2.12 -9.76 -6.60
N GLY A 170 -2.94 -9.37 -7.57
CA GLY A 170 -2.70 -8.21 -8.43
C GLY A 170 -2.54 -8.54 -9.91
N GLY A 171 -2.61 -7.50 -10.74
CA GLY A 171 -2.41 -7.57 -12.19
C GLY A 171 -1.29 -6.64 -12.66
N GLU A 172 -1.39 -6.11 -13.88
CA GLU A 172 -0.36 -5.26 -14.46
C GLU A 172 -0.09 -3.98 -13.65
N ILE A 173 -1.12 -3.34 -13.09
CA ILE A 173 -0.93 -2.16 -12.22
C ILE A 173 -0.13 -2.53 -10.96
N ALA A 174 -0.45 -3.65 -10.33
CA ALA A 174 0.30 -4.13 -9.16
C ALA A 174 1.76 -4.47 -9.51
N LEU A 175 2.02 -4.92 -10.74
CA LEU A 175 3.38 -5.14 -11.24
C LEU A 175 4.12 -3.81 -11.39
N LEU A 176 3.47 -2.75 -11.87
CA LEU A 176 4.03 -1.40 -11.91
C LEU A 176 4.34 -0.91 -10.50
N ASP A 177 3.38 -1.00 -9.57
CA ASP A 177 3.56 -0.60 -8.17
C ASP A 177 4.78 -1.28 -7.55
N VAL A 178 4.86 -2.61 -7.66
CA VAL A 178 5.95 -3.38 -7.08
C VAL A 178 7.28 -3.06 -7.75
N SER A 179 7.28 -2.85 -9.08
CA SER A 179 8.49 -2.45 -9.82
C SER A 179 9.00 -1.08 -9.35
N GLU A 180 8.13 -0.10 -9.15
CA GLU A 180 8.50 1.23 -8.64
C GLU A 180 8.99 1.17 -7.18
N ASN A 181 8.43 0.29 -6.36
CA ASN A 181 8.89 0.08 -4.99
C ASN A 181 10.26 -0.63 -4.94
N VAL A 182 10.50 -1.62 -5.81
CA VAL A 182 11.81 -2.28 -5.94
C VAL A 182 12.87 -1.31 -6.47
N LYS A 183 12.55 -0.47 -7.45
CA LYS A 183 13.47 0.58 -7.94
C LYS A 183 13.87 1.56 -6.82
N ALA A 184 12.96 1.82 -5.87
CA ALA A 184 13.24 2.63 -4.69
C ALA A 184 14.00 1.89 -3.57
N GLY A 185 14.45 0.65 -3.82
CA GLY A 185 15.20 -0.17 -2.86
C GLY A 185 14.34 -0.75 -1.72
N ARG A 186 13.01 -0.70 -1.84
CA ARG A 186 12.10 -1.14 -0.80
C ARG A 186 11.99 -2.66 -0.79
N GLN A 187 12.02 -3.25 0.41
CA GLN A 187 11.78 -4.68 0.56
C GLN A 187 10.31 -5.00 0.27
N VAL A 188 10.05 -6.11 -0.42
CA VAL A 188 8.68 -6.52 -0.77
C VAL A 188 8.37 -7.85 -0.09
N VAL A 189 7.27 -7.90 0.64
CA VAL A 189 6.66 -9.14 1.14
C VAL A 189 5.53 -9.53 0.19
N VAL A 190 5.68 -10.67 -0.48
CA VAL A 190 4.67 -11.20 -1.41
C VAL A 190 3.81 -12.21 -0.68
N LEU A 191 2.49 -11.99 -0.67
CA LEU A 191 1.54 -12.92 -0.06
C LEU A 191 1.23 -14.06 -1.04
N ALA A 192 1.99 -15.15 -0.97
CA ALA A 192 1.74 -16.36 -1.74
C ALA A 192 0.38 -16.98 -1.36
N GLY A 193 -0.31 -17.57 -2.32
CA GLY A 193 -1.67 -18.09 -2.17
C GLY A 193 -2.75 -17.01 -2.27
N SER A 194 -2.40 -15.74 -2.51
CA SER A 194 -3.39 -14.66 -2.70
C SER A 194 -3.86 -14.51 -4.16
N GLY A 195 -3.21 -15.16 -5.12
CA GLY A 195 -3.62 -15.17 -6.52
C GLY A 195 -2.71 -14.38 -7.48
N ARG A 196 -3.01 -14.52 -8.78
CA ARG A 196 -2.45 -13.78 -9.93
C ARG A 196 -0.97 -13.41 -9.77
N LEU A 197 -0.62 -12.12 -9.75
CA LEU A 197 0.78 -11.67 -9.75
C LEU A 197 1.58 -12.20 -8.55
N ALA A 198 0.99 -12.22 -7.36
CA ALA A 198 1.67 -12.73 -6.16
C ALA A 198 2.05 -14.20 -6.32
N ASP A 199 1.15 -15.02 -6.89
CA ASP A 199 1.41 -16.44 -7.14
C ASP A 199 2.32 -16.66 -8.35
N GLU A 200 2.27 -15.78 -9.35
CA GLU A 200 3.19 -15.81 -10.48
C GLU A 200 4.63 -15.57 -10.03
N ILE A 201 4.86 -14.54 -9.20
CA ILE A 201 6.16 -14.29 -8.56
C ILE A 201 6.57 -15.46 -7.68
N THR A 202 5.65 -15.98 -6.87
CA THR A 202 5.90 -17.14 -5.99
C THR A 202 6.36 -18.35 -6.79
N ARG A 203 5.69 -18.66 -7.91
CA ARG A 203 6.07 -19.75 -8.81
C ARG A 203 7.45 -19.51 -9.41
N ALA A 204 7.74 -18.31 -9.89
CA ALA A 204 9.04 -17.97 -10.46
C ALA A 204 10.19 -18.08 -9.45
N VAL A 205 9.94 -17.80 -8.16
CA VAL A 205 10.92 -17.98 -7.08
C VAL A 205 11.08 -19.45 -6.69
N ARG A 206 9.98 -20.22 -6.59
CA ARG A 206 10.02 -21.63 -6.17
C ARG A 206 10.52 -22.58 -7.28
N TYR A 207 10.33 -22.21 -8.55
CA TYR A 207 10.65 -23.03 -9.72
C TYR A 207 11.45 -22.21 -10.76
N PRO A 208 12.70 -21.82 -10.44
CA PRO A 208 13.51 -20.93 -11.28
C PRO A 208 13.87 -21.52 -12.66
N GLU A 209 13.77 -22.84 -12.81
CA GLU A 209 13.95 -23.54 -14.09
C GLU A 209 12.81 -23.29 -15.09
N GLN A 210 11.64 -22.87 -14.61
CA GLN A 210 10.49 -22.57 -15.45
C GLN A 210 10.62 -21.16 -16.02
N LYS A 211 10.31 -21.01 -17.31
CA LYS A 211 10.35 -19.71 -17.99
C LYS A 211 9.28 -18.78 -17.40
N ALA A 212 9.71 -17.78 -16.62
CA ALA A 212 8.88 -16.67 -16.18
C ALA A 212 8.78 -15.59 -17.28
N ARG A 213 7.81 -14.67 -17.13
CA ARG A 213 7.76 -13.44 -17.92
C ARG A 213 9.00 -12.60 -17.66
N GLU A 214 9.52 -11.94 -18.69
CA GLU A 214 10.71 -11.09 -18.61
C GLU A 214 10.61 -10.03 -17.51
N CYS A 215 9.45 -9.37 -17.37
CA CYS A 215 9.23 -8.37 -16.32
C CYS A 215 9.36 -8.94 -14.90
N ILE A 216 8.95 -10.20 -14.68
CA ILE A 216 9.09 -10.88 -13.39
C ILE A 216 10.54 -11.28 -13.16
N SER A 217 11.22 -11.81 -14.17
CA SER A 217 12.65 -12.11 -14.09
C SER A 217 13.47 -10.88 -13.70
N GLN A 218 13.17 -9.73 -14.28
CA GLN A 218 13.81 -8.45 -13.91
C GLN A 218 13.50 -8.03 -12.47
N LEU A 219 12.26 -8.25 -12.02
CA LEU A 219 11.86 -7.98 -10.64
C LEU A 219 12.62 -8.86 -9.64
N LEU A 220 12.77 -10.16 -9.94
CA LEU A 220 13.51 -11.10 -9.09
C LEU A 220 15.00 -10.76 -8.99
N GLN A 221 15.61 -10.28 -10.09
CA GLN A 221 17.03 -9.91 -10.12
C GLN A 221 17.33 -8.64 -9.32
N LYS A 222 16.42 -7.67 -9.32
CA LYS A 222 16.63 -6.35 -8.70
C LYS A 222 16.02 -6.23 -7.30
N GLY A 223 15.02 -7.05 -6.99
CA GLY A 223 14.19 -6.92 -5.79
C GLY A 223 14.63 -7.78 -4.62
N HIS A 224 14.49 -7.22 -3.41
CA HIS A 224 14.56 -7.99 -2.18
C HIS A 224 13.16 -8.49 -1.81
N LEU A 225 12.78 -9.64 -2.39
CA LEU A 225 11.47 -10.25 -2.17
C LEU A 225 11.52 -11.26 -1.02
N THR A 226 10.51 -11.22 -0.15
CA THR A 226 10.26 -12.23 0.89
C THR A 226 8.89 -12.83 0.63
N LEU A 227 8.82 -14.15 0.47
CA LEU A 227 7.54 -14.84 0.31
C LEU A 227 6.94 -15.13 1.68
N PHE A 228 5.63 -14.92 1.82
CA PHE A 228 4.85 -15.41 2.95
C PHE A 228 3.61 -16.12 2.41
N ASP A 229 3.42 -17.38 2.79
CA ASP A 229 2.25 -18.16 2.36
C ASP A 229 1.04 -17.79 3.23
N LEU A 230 -0.06 -17.36 2.60
CA LEU A 230 -1.25 -16.89 3.30
C LEU A 230 -1.91 -17.97 4.17
N SER A 231 -1.63 -19.25 3.87
CA SER A 231 -2.06 -20.40 4.67
C SER A 231 -1.27 -20.57 5.98
N GLU A 232 -0.08 -19.98 6.09
CA GLU A 232 0.74 -20.05 7.30
C GLU A 232 0.15 -19.23 8.47
N ARG A 233 0.71 -19.43 9.67
CA ARG A 233 0.32 -18.69 10.86
C ARG A 233 0.67 -17.21 10.71
N LEU A 234 -0.32 -16.33 10.87
CA LEU A 234 -0.16 -14.88 10.76
C LEU A 234 0.87 -14.28 11.74
N THR A 235 1.15 -14.96 12.86
CA THR A 235 2.20 -14.57 13.80
C THR A 235 3.60 -14.60 13.17
N HIS A 236 3.83 -15.43 12.15
CA HIS A 236 5.10 -15.42 11.41
C HIS A 236 5.23 -14.17 10.55
N LEU A 237 4.16 -13.78 9.83
CA LEU A 237 4.14 -12.54 9.06
C LEU A 237 4.36 -11.32 9.96
N SER A 238 3.71 -11.28 11.13
CA SER A 238 3.90 -10.22 12.12
C SER A 238 5.38 -10.07 12.50
N LYS A 239 6.09 -11.18 12.76
CA LYS A 239 7.53 -11.16 13.04
C LYS A 239 8.36 -10.63 11.86
N ILE A 240 8.08 -11.12 10.63
CA ILE A 240 8.76 -10.68 9.42
C ILE A 240 8.59 -9.17 9.24
N LEU A 241 7.36 -8.67 9.30
CA LEU A 241 7.07 -7.24 9.12
C LEU A 241 7.69 -6.41 10.24
N ASN A 242 7.59 -6.85 11.50
CA ASN A 242 8.19 -6.12 12.62
C ASN A 242 9.71 -6.02 12.50
N GLN A 243 10.40 -7.09 12.11
CA GLN A 243 11.85 -7.05 11.85
C GLN A 243 12.20 -6.04 10.75
N LYS A 244 11.48 -6.12 9.63
CA LYS A 244 11.70 -5.21 8.49
C LYS A 244 11.40 -3.75 8.83
N LEU A 245 10.41 -3.48 9.68
CA LEU A 245 9.98 -2.12 10.04
C LEU A 245 10.76 -1.50 11.21
N THR A 246 11.46 -2.31 12.01
CA THR A 246 12.29 -1.84 13.12
C THR A 246 13.78 -1.82 12.81
N GLY A 247 14.20 -2.36 11.66
CA GLY A 247 15.61 -2.42 11.24
C GLY A 247 16.45 -3.42 12.05
N ARG A 248 15.85 -4.27 12.90
CA ARG A 248 16.56 -5.29 13.68
C ARG A 248 16.78 -6.55 12.83
N GLY A 249 18.04 -6.90 12.61
CA GLY A 249 18.43 -8.19 12.02
C GLY A 249 18.20 -9.36 12.98
N CYS A 250 18.27 -10.60 12.47
CA CYS A 250 18.09 -11.82 13.25
C CYS A 250 19.17 -12.06 14.33
N ASP A 251 20.21 -11.22 14.38
CA ASP A 251 21.38 -11.41 15.24
C ASP A 251 21.25 -10.85 16.67
N ASP A 252 20.21 -10.07 16.98
CA ASP A 252 20.02 -9.50 18.33
C ASP A 252 19.32 -10.46 19.33
N ALA A 253 19.16 -11.74 18.96
CA ALA A 253 18.61 -12.78 19.86
C ALA A 253 19.69 -13.51 20.68
N ARG A 254 20.90 -12.95 20.79
CA ARG A 254 21.97 -13.47 21.66
C ARG A 254 22.57 -12.36 22.54
N THR A 255 21.84 -11.98 23.57
CA THR A 255 22.41 -11.50 24.84
C THR A 255 21.48 -11.90 25.96
#